data_AF-K1SWF9-F1
#
_entry.id   AF-K1SWF9-F1
#
_cell.length_a   1.000
_cell.length_b   1.000
_cell.length_c   1.000
_cell.angle_alpha   90.00
_cell.angle_beta   90.00
_cell.angle_gamma   90.00
#
_symmetry.space_group_name_H-M   'P 1'
#
loop_
_entity.id
_entity.type
_entity.pdbx_description
1 polymer ?
#
loop_
_entity_poly.entity_id
_entity_poly.type
_entity_poly.pdbx_seq_one_letter_code
_entity_poly.pdbx_strand_id
1 'polypeptide(L)'
;ENLSFSDQISSTNREKKCFNTQHFNDRLFDRDTLLVFHYDVNFLYVVSLYARHNEHQKFAWKNRVRKMFRDEIQKMLDERYDFYRLTPKEDTHVEEFVSRNFRKLIGKIFSPTKSNDYLILAFEKEDSNEEQKEAIINDVKEKFYIEGFALSTNSKID
;
A
#
# COMPACT_ATOMS: atom_id res chain seq x y z
N GLU A 1 33.78 -21.52 16.06
CA GLU A 1 32.71 -20.51 16.11
C GLU A 1 31.37 -21.22 16.25
N ASN A 2 30.48 -20.76 17.12
CA ASN A 2 29.14 -21.35 17.28
C ASN A 2 28.19 -20.72 16.26
N LEU A 3 27.67 -21.52 15.33
CA LEU A 3 26.66 -21.09 14.36
C LEU A 3 25.33 -20.78 15.08
N SER A 4 24.78 -19.59 14.83
CA SER A 4 23.48 -19.19 15.39
C SER A 4 22.33 -19.51 14.43
N PHE A 5 21.35 -20.26 14.92
CA PHE A 5 20.08 -20.56 14.22
C PHE A 5 18.90 -19.88 14.90
N SER A 6 19.11 -18.70 15.49
CA SER A 6 18.03 -17.90 16.07
C SER A 6 17.21 -17.20 14.99
N ASP A 7 15.91 -17.11 15.22
CA ASP A 7 14.99 -16.34 14.39
C ASP A 7 15.24 -14.85 14.59
N GLN A 8 16.01 -14.25 13.67
CA GLN A 8 16.35 -12.84 13.69
C GLN A 8 16.00 -12.23 12.33
N ILE A 9 15.01 -11.35 12.36
CA ILE A 9 14.63 -10.49 11.25
C ILE A 9 14.30 -9.10 11.79
N SER A 10 14.94 -8.08 11.22
CA SER A 10 14.71 -6.68 11.60
C SER A 10 14.96 -5.76 10.42
N SER A 11 14.31 -4.60 10.40
CA SER A 11 14.65 -3.53 9.47
C SER A 11 16.12 -3.15 9.63
N THR A 12 16.85 -3.01 8.52
CA THR A 12 18.29 -2.74 8.58
C THR A 12 18.60 -1.40 9.25
N ASN A 13 19.79 -1.21 9.81
CA ASN A 13 20.21 0.08 10.40
C ASN A 13 20.90 1.04 9.41
N ARG A 14 20.95 0.68 8.12
CA ARG A 14 21.52 1.55 7.06
C ARG A 14 20.68 2.82 6.87
N GLU A 15 21.32 3.92 6.49
CA GLU A 15 20.69 5.25 6.35
C GLU A 15 19.49 5.26 5.40
N LYS A 16 19.55 4.53 4.28
CA LYS A 16 18.42 4.37 3.34
C LYS A 16 17.84 2.96 3.42
N LYS A 17 16.77 2.81 4.20
CA LYS A 17 16.08 1.52 4.41
C LYS A 17 15.01 1.23 3.36
N CYS A 18 14.40 2.29 2.81
CA CYS A 18 13.35 2.24 1.80
C CYS A 18 13.75 3.05 0.57
N PHE A 19 13.52 2.49 -0.62
CA PHE A 19 13.66 3.18 -1.90
C PHE A 19 12.32 3.12 -2.62
N ASN A 20 11.88 4.27 -3.12
CA ASN A 20 10.69 4.40 -3.94
C ASN A 20 11.09 5.08 -5.25
N THR A 21 10.85 4.41 -6.37
CA THR A 21 11.08 4.95 -7.71
C THR A 21 9.76 4.90 -8.47
N GLN A 22 9.38 6.02 -9.08
CA GLN A 22 8.15 6.20 -9.83
C GLN A 22 8.47 6.96 -11.12
N HIS A 23 7.69 6.75 -12.18
CA HIS A 23 7.85 7.48 -13.43
C HIS A 23 7.00 8.77 -13.44
N PHE A 24 5.83 8.72 -12.80
CA PHE A 24 4.93 9.86 -12.69
C PHE A 24 4.75 10.26 -11.22
N ASN A 25 5.03 11.52 -10.92
CA ASN A 25 4.74 12.11 -9.62
C ASN A 25 3.22 12.16 -9.38
N ASP A 26 2.80 12.22 -8.12
CA ASP A 26 1.40 12.38 -7.73
C ASP A 26 0.50 11.23 -8.26
N ARG A 27 1.10 10.04 -8.39
CA ARG A 27 0.41 8.75 -8.53
C ARG A 27 0.82 7.87 -7.37
N LEU A 28 -0.13 7.13 -6.80
CA LEU A 28 0.14 6.14 -5.75
C LEU A 28 1.05 5.02 -6.29
N PHE A 29 0.70 4.52 -7.47
CA PHE A 29 1.53 3.59 -8.23
C PHE A 29 1.26 3.75 -9.73
N ASP A 30 2.26 3.42 -10.52
CA ASP A 30 2.21 3.25 -11.96
C ASP A 30 2.85 1.89 -12.32
N ARG A 31 2.89 1.56 -13.62
CA ARG A 31 3.46 0.30 -14.11
C ARG A 31 4.93 0.13 -13.71
N ASP A 32 5.66 1.24 -13.57
CA ASP A 32 7.11 1.27 -13.41
C ASP A 32 7.50 1.59 -11.95
N THR A 33 6.53 1.53 -11.02
CA THR A 33 6.74 1.82 -9.60
C THR A 33 7.50 0.68 -8.91
N LEU A 34 8.64 1.02 -8.30
CA LEU A 34 9.47 0.08 -7.56
C LEU A 34 9.60 0.52 -6.09
N LEU A 35 9.16 -0.35 -5.17
CA LEU A 35 9.34 -0.21 -3.74
C LEU A 35 10.34 -1.24 -3.24
N VAL A 36 11.46 -0.79 -2.67
CA VAL A 36 12.52 -1.67 -2.14
C VAL A 36 12.73 -1.39 -0.66
N PHE A 37 12.59 -2.43 0.16
CA PHE A 37 12.85 -2.38 1.60
C PHE A 37 14.01 -3.32 1.96
N HIS A 38 14.94 -2.84 2.79
CA HIS A 38 16.09 -3.60 3.23
C HIS A 38 15.90 -4.15 4.65
N TYR A 39 16.07 -5.47 4.78
CA TYR A 39 15.96 -6.18 6.05
C TYR A 39 17.21 -7.00 6.31
N ASP A 40 17.65 -7.02 7.57
CA ASP A 40 18.69 -7.92 8.04
C ASP A 40 18.01 -9.22 8.49
N VAL A 41 18.46 -10.35 7.95
CA VAL A 41 17.88 -11.67 8.20
C VAL A 41 18.98 -12.68 8.52
N ASN A 42 18.79 -13.50 9.54
CA ASN A 42 19.67 -14.65 9.78
C ASN A 42 19.47 -15.71 8.68
N PHE A 43 20.38 -15.73 7.71
CA PHE A 43 20.35 -16.66 6.60
C PHE A 43 20.38 -18.13 7.05
N LEU A 44 21.17 -18.47 8.08
CA LEU A 44 21.25 -19.85 8.59
C LEU A 44 19.92 -20.30 9.20
N TYR A 45 19.21 -19.40 9.89
CA TYR A 45 17.87 -19.69 10.36
C TYR A 45 16.94 -20.02 9.19
N VAL A 46 16.92 -19.20 8.14
CA VAL A 46 16.08 -19.42 6.95
C VAL A 46 16.40 -20.77 6.30
N VAL A 47 17.67 -21.06 6.03
CA VAL A 47 18.08 -22.35 5.45
C VAL A 47 17.63 -23.51 6.34
N SER A 48 17.86 -23.41 7.67
CA SER A 48 17.45 -24.46 8.60
C SER A 48 15.93 -24.65 8.66
N LEU A 49 15.17 -23.56 8.54
CA LEU A 49 13.71 -23.57 8.53
C LEU A 49 13.20 -24.35 7.32
N TYR A 50 13.78 -24.15 6.14
CA TYR A 50 13.38 -24.82 4.90
C TYR A 50 13.91 -26.26 4.78
N ALA A 51 15.08 -26.57 5.36
CA ALA A 51 15.64 -27.91 5.39
C ALA A 51 14.88 -28.88 6.32
N ARG A 52 14.17 -28.37 7.33
CA ARG A 52 13.36 -29.19 8.24
C ARG A 52 12.01 -29.53 7.61
N HIS A 53 11.50 -30.74 7.87
CA HIS A 53 10.14 -31.14 7.47
C HIS A 53 9.08 -30.65 8.50
N ASN A 54 9.06 -29.34 8.76
CA ASN A 54 8.11 -28.70 9.68
C ASN A 54 7.34 -27.57 8.97
N GLU A 55 6.29 -27.96 8.25
CA GLU A 55 5.47 -27.04 7.46
C GLU A 55 4.73 -26.01 8.32
N HIS A 56 4.31 -26.37 9.54
CA HIS A 56 3.67 -25.44 10.46
C HIS A 56 4.59 -24.28 10.85
N GLN A 57 5.85 -24.58 11.18
CA GLN A 57 6.84 -23.55 11.52
C GLN A 57 7.16 -22.65 10.32
N LYS A 58 7.32 -23.23 9.13
CA LYS A 58 7.53 -22.47 7.88
C LYS A 58 6.36 -21.52 7.61
N PHE A 59 5.13 -22.03 7.72
CA PHE A 59 3.92 -21.25 7.50
C PHE A 59 3.78 -20.09 8.50
N ALA A 60 3.99 -20.37 9.79
CA ALA A 60 3.94 -19.36 10.84
C ALA A 60 4.98 -18.25 10.61
N TRP A 61 6.23 -18.63 10.31
CA TRP A 61 7.29 -17.67 10.02
C TRP A 61 6.96 -16.82 8.79
N LYS A 62 6.54 -17.45 7.68
CA LYS A 62 6.16 -16.75 6.44
C LYS A 62 5.04 -15.74 6.67
N ASN A 63 4.01 -16.10 7.43
CA ASN A 63 2.91 -15.18 7.73
C ASN A 63 3.34 -14.01 8.60
N ARG A 64 4.20 -14.25 9.58
CA ARG A 64 4.76 -13.19 10.43
C ARG A 64 5.60 -12.21 9.61
N VAL A 65 6.49 -12.70 8.75
CA VAL A 65 7.32 -11.87 7.87
C VAL A 65 6.46 -11.10 6.87
N ARG A 66 5.45 -11.74 6.25
CA ARG A 66 4.50 -11.04 5.37
C ARG A 66 3.73 -9.95 6.09
N LYS A 67 3.31 -10.18 7.34
CA LYS A 67 2.64 -9.16 8.14
C LYS A 67 3.57 -7.98 8.39
N MET A 68 4.79 -8.25 8.86
CA MET A 68 5.79 -7.21 9.09
C MET A 68 6.03 -6.34 7.84
N PHE A 69 6.20 -6.97 6.67
CA PHE A 69 6.36 -6.22 5.42
C PHE A 69 5.13 -5.40 5.03
N ARG A 70 3.92 -5.93 5.21
CA ARG A 70 2.69 -5.17 4.94
C ARG A 70 2.57 -3.96 5.85
N ASP A 71 2.81 -4.14 7.15
CA ASP A 71 2.69 -3.07 8.13
C ASP A 71 3.66 -1.92 7.81
N GLU A 72 4.90 -2.24 7.43
CA GLU A 72 5.92 -1.24 7.03
C GLU A 72 5.56 -0.53 5.71
N ILE A 73 5.04 -1.25 4.71
CA ILE A 73 4.57 -0.65 3.46
C ILE A 73 3.39 0.30 3.73
N GLN A 74 2.42 -0.14 4.53
CA GLN A 74 1.25 0.67 4.88
C GLN A 74 1.67 1.95 5.61
N LYS A 75 2.59 1.84 6.57
CA LYS A 75 3.13 3.00 7.28
C LYS A 75 3.83 3.98 6.34
N MET A 76 4.70 3.50 5.46
CA MET A 76 5.40 4.34 4.48
C MET A 76 4.41 5.05 3.54
N LEU A 77 3.36 4.33 3.10
CA LEU A 77 2.32 4.93 2.26
C LEU A 77 1.50 5.97 3.03
N ASP A 78 1.12 5.71 4.28
CA ASP A 78 0.41 6.67 5.14
C ASP A 78 1.24 7.91 5.44
N GLU A 79 2.57 7.80 5.48
CA GLU A 79 3.46 8.96 5.63
C GLU A 79 3.44 9.83 4.37
N ARG A 80 3.41 9.23 3.17
CA ARG A 80 3.53 9.94 1.89
C ARG A 80 2.21 10.37 1.24
N TYR A 81 1.10 9.70 1.56
CA TYR A 81 -0.20 9.92 0.91
C TYR A 81 -1.33 10.12 1.92
N ASP A 82 -2.31 10.93 1.52
CA ASP A 82 -3.62 11.00 2.16
C ASP A 82 -4.60 10.08 1.43
N PHE A 83 -5.21 9.14 2.16
CA PHE A 83 -6.14 8.17 1.61
C PHE A 83 -7.59 8.51 1.93
N TYR A 84 -8.44 8.31 0.94
CA TYR A 84 -9.89 8.52 1.03
C TYR A 84 -10.62 7.31 0.47
N ARG A 85 -11.57 6.79 1.24
CA ARG A 85 -12.55 5.81 0.78
C ARG A 85 -13.68 6.56 0.08
N LEU A 86 -13.98 6.14 -1.14
CA LEU A 86 -15.07 6.67 -1.97
C LEU A 86 -16.17 5.63 -2.08
N THR A 87 -17.27 5.84 -1.38
CA THR A 87 -18.44 4.96 -1.44
C THR A 87 -19.47 5.56 -2.41
N PRO A 88 -19.88 4.86 -3.48
CA PRO A 88 -20.83 5.39 -4.44
C PRO A 88 -22.19 5.68 -3.80
N LYS A 89 -22.83 6.79 -4.19
CA LYS A 89 -24.24 7.06 -3.87
C LYS A 89 -25.15 6.18 -4.74
N GLU A 90 -26.41 5.99 -4.34
CA GLU A 90 -27.37 5.04 -4.97
C GLU A 90 -27.41 5.09 -6.51
N ASP A 91 -27.35 6.28 -7.12
CA ASP A 91 -27.41 6.46 -8.59
C ASP A 91 -26.04 6.60 -9.27
N THR A 92 -24.97 6.12 -8.64
CA THR A 92 -23.61 6.33 -9.14
C THR A 92 -23.12 5.16 -9.98
N HIS A 93 -23.01 5.38 -11.29
CA HIS A 93 -22.31 4.49 -12.20
C HIS A 93 -20.79 4.71 -12.12
N VAL A 94 -20.12 3.92 -11.27
CA VAL A 94 -18.69 4.06 -10.96
C VAL A 94 -17.82 4.02 -12.22
N GLU A 95 -18.07 3.05 -13.12
CA GLU A 95 -17.27 2.87 -14.33
C GLU A 95 -17.39 4.06 -15.29
N GLU A 96 -18.59 4.63 -15.43
CA GLU A 96 -18.83 5.81 -16.26
C GLU A 96 -18.11 7.03 -15.68
N PHE A 97 -18.22 7.25 -14.36
CA PHE A 97 -17.52 8.33 -13.67
C PHE A 97 -16.01 8.24 -13.86
N VAL A 98 -15.43 7.05 -13.65
CA VAL A 98 -13.99 6.82 -13.81
C VAL A 98 -13.57 7.02 -15.26
N SER A 99 -14.33 6.51 -16.21
CA SER A 99 -14.01 6.64 -17.65
C SER A 99 -14.02 8.10 -18.09
N ARG A 100 -15.03 8.88 -17.66
CA ARG A 100 -15.15 10.31 -17.95
C ARG A 100 -14.02 11.13 -17.33
N ASN A 101 -13.55 10.75 -16.14
CA ASN A 101 -12.53 11.46 -15.38
C ASN A 101 -11.14 10.80 -15.44
N PHE A 102 -10.93 9.84 -16.35
CA PHE A 102 -9.76 8.96 -16.37
C PHE A 102 -8.44 9.73 -16.31
N ARG A 103 -8.29 10.78 -17.13
CA ARG A 103 -7.06 11.59 -17.17
C ARG A 103 -6.73 12.28 -15.84
N LYS A 104 -7.74 12.68 -15.06
CA LYS A 104 -7.56 13.31 -13.74
C LYS A 104 -7.25 12.28 -12.66
N LEU A 105 -7.82 11.08 -12.78
CA LEU A 105 -7.82 10.05 -11.73
C LEU A 105 -6.74 8.97 -11.91
N ILE A 106 -6.11 8.89 -13.09
CA ILE A 106 -5.12 7.86 -13.42
C ILE A 106 -3.99 7.79 -12.38
N GLY A 107 -3.82 6.62 -11.78
CA GLY A 107 -2.81 6.37 -10.75
C GLY A 107 -3.12 6.96 -9.38
N LYS A 108 -4.25 7.66 -9.21
CA LYS A 108 -4.72 8.18 -7.90
C LYS A 108 -5.81 7.31 -7.29
N ILE A 109 -6.65 6.72 -8.14
CA ILE A 109 -7.73 5.83 -7.70
C ILE A 109 -7.39 4.37 -7.94
N PHE A 110 -7.91 3.51 -7.09
CA PHE A 110 -7.88 2.07 -7.27
C PHE A 110 -9.10 1.41 -6.63
N SER A 111 -9.52 0.28 -7.20
CA SER A 111 -10.60 -0.53 -6.65
C SER A 111 -10.00 -1.73 -5.91
N PRO A 112 -10.21 -1.87 -4.59
CA PRO A 112 -9.71 -3.02 -3.83
C PRO A 112 -10.45 -4.32 -4.14
N THR A 113 -11.68 -4.19 -4.64
CA THR A 113 -12.60 -5.29 -4.92
C THR A 113 -12.98 -5.29 -6.41
N LYS A 114 -13.47 -6.41 -6.93
CA LYS A 114 -13.93 -6.48 -8.33
C LYS A 114 -15.30 -5.84 -8.53
N SER A 115 -16.09 -5.72 -7.46
CA SER A 115 -17.46 -5.20 -7.46
C SER A 115 -17.53 -3.68 -7.53
N ASN A 116 -16.42 -2.97 -7.31
CA ASN A 116 -16.37 -1.51 -7.23
C ASN A 116 -17.30 -0.92 -6.15
N ASP A 117 -17.58 -1.68 -5.08
CA ASP A 117 -18.40 -1.25 -3.94
C ASP A 117 -17.84 0.01 -3.25
N TYR A 118 -16.53 0.20 -3.35
CA TYR A 118 -15.86 1.44 -3.00
C TYR A 118 -14.56 1.56 -3.79
N LEU A 119 -14.12 2.79 -3.99
CA LEU A 119 -12.79 3.09 -4.51
C LEU A 119 -11.93 3.64 -3.38
N ILE A 120 -10.62 3.53 -3.52
CA ILE A 120 -9.67 4.28 -2.73
C ILE A 120 -9.05 5.35 -3.62
N LEU A 121 -9.03 6.57 -3.13
CA LEU A 121 -8.36 7.73 -3.71
C LEU A 121 -7.16 8.09 -2.84
N ALA A 122 -6.02 8.33 -3.48
CA ALA A 122 -4.78 8.70 -2.81
C ALA A 122 -4.22 9.99 -3.41
N PHE A 123 -3.90 10.96 -2.55
CA PHE A 123 -3.19 12.18 -2.91
C PHE A 123 -1.83 12.20 -2.26
N GLU A 124 -0.79 12.55 -3.01
CA GLU A 124 0.54 12.72 -2.45
C GLU A 124 0.57 13.98 -1.58
N LYS A 125 1.10 13.87 -0.36
CA LYS A 125 1.11 14.98 0.60
C LYS A 125 2.05 16.11 0.20
N GLU A 126 3.18 15.76 -0.42
CA GLU A 126 4.19 16.72 -0.87
C GLU A 126 3.89 17.33 -2.24
N ASP A 127 2.83 16.89 -2.92
CA ASP A 127 2.45 17.47 -4.21
C ASP A 127 1.87 18.87 -4.04
N SER A 128 2.31 19.81 -4.89
CA SER A 128 2.01 21.24 -4.78
C SER A 128 0.75 21.68 -5.55
N ASN A 129 0.07 20.76 -6.24
CA ASN A 129 -1.08 21.09 -7.07
C ASN A 129 -2.42 21.03 -6.31
N GLU A 130 -2.57 21.89 -5.32
CA GLU A 130 -3.77 21.96 -4.47
C GLU A 130 -5.06 22.26 -5.25
N GLU A 131 -4.98 23.08 -6.31
CA GLU A 131 -6.13 23.38 -7.17
C GLU A 131 -6.68 22.12 -7.86
N GLN A 132 -5.79 21.25 -8.34
CA GLN A 132 -6.19 19.97 -8.93
C GLN A 132 -6.80 19.03 -7.88
N LYS A 133 -6.21 18.96 -6.68
CA LYS A 133 -6.75 18.15 -5.58
C LYS A 133 -8.17 18.60 -5.22
N GLU A 134 -8.39 19.90 -5.05
CA GLU A 134 -9.69 20.47 -4.72
C GLU A 134 -10.72 20.23 -5.83
N ALA A 135 -10.33 20.40 -7.11
CA ALA A 135 -11.19 20.10 -8.25
C ALA A 135 -11.63 18.63 -8.28
N ILE A 136 -10.71 17.68 -8.04
CA ILE A 136 -11.03 16.26 -7.98
C ILE A 136 -11.96 15.96 -6.80
N ILE A 137 -11.69 16.52 -5.63
CA ILE A 137 -12.53 16.32 -4.45
C ILE A 137 -13.96 16.82 -4.71
N ASN A 138 -14.13 17.97 -5.37
CA ASN A 138 -15.44 18.50 -5.71
C ASN A 138 -16.18 17.59 -6.71
N ASP A 139 -15.52 17.17 -7.79
CA ASP A 139 -16.09 16.22 -8.76
C ASP A 139 -16.53 14.90 -8.08
N VAL A 140 -15.73 14.40 -7.14
CA VAL A 140 -16.00 13.15 -6.42
C VAL A 140 -17.14 13.31 -5.41
N LYS A 141 -17.22 14.43 -4.67
CA LYS A 141 -18.28 14.69 -3.67
C LYS A 141 -19.68 14.68 -4.28
N GLU A 142 -19.83 14.99 -5.56
CA GLU A 142 -21.12 14.92 -6.24
C GLU A 142 -21.68 13.49 -6.27
N LYS A 143 -20.81 12.50 -6.52
CA LYS A 143 -21.20 11.11 -6.79
C LYS A 143 -20.85 10.14 -5.66
N PHE A 144 -19.93 10.48 -4.77
CA PHE A 144 -19.44 9.58 -3.73
C PHE A 144 -19.55 10.22 -2.34
N TYR A 145 -19.73 9.38 -1.33
CA TYR A 145 -19.39 9.71 0.05
C TYR A 145 -17.87 9.54 0.23
N ILE A 146 -17.23 10.50 0.89
CA ILE A 146 -15.78 10.55 1.06
C ILE A 146 -15.45 10.41 2.55
N GLU A 147 -14.58 9.46 2.88
CA GLU A 147 -14.08 9.23 4.23
C GLU A 147 -12.55 9.10 4.23
N GLY A 148 -11.85 9.96 4.97
CA GLY A 148 -10.41 9.87 5.14
C GLY A 148 -10.03 8.71 6.05
N PHE A 149 -8.95 7.98 5.74
CA PHE A 149 -8.47 6.88 6.58
C PHE A 149 -6.96 6.68 6.47
N ALA A 150 -6.37 5.94 7.39
CA ALA A 150 -4.97 5.48 7.33
C ALA A 150 -4.91 3.97 7.08
N LEU A 151 -4.10 3.52 6.13
CA LEU A 151 -3.93 2.11 5.76
C LEU A 151 -3.45 1.27 6.96
N SER A 152 -2.55 1.80 7.77
CA SER A 152 -1.97 1.13 8.94
C SER A 152 -2.99 0.90 10.07
N THR A 153 -4.05 1.71 10.14
CA THR A 153 -5.11 1.59 11.16
C THR A 153 -6.24 0.66 10.74
N ASN A 154 -6.35 0.35 9.45
CA ASN A 154 -7.42 -0.49 8.92
C ASN A 154 -7.10 -1.97 9.09
N SER A 155 -7.48 -2.49 10.26
CA SER A 155 -7.55 -3.93 10.57
C SER A 155 -8.65 -4.69 9.81
N LYS A 156 -9.43 -4.00 8.97
CA LYS A 156 -10.55 -4.54 8.19
C LYS A 156 -10.43 -4.15 6.72
N ILE A 157 -9.54 -4.82 6.01
CA ILE A 157 -9.74 -5.07 4.58
C ILE A 157 -9.89 -6.59 4.52
N ASP A 158 -11.13 -7.03 4.70
CA ASP A 158 -11.56 -8.43 4.55
C ASP A 158 -11.52 -8.82 3.06
#